data_AF-A0A101H430-F1
#
_entry.id   AF-A0A101H430-F1
#
_cell.length_a   1.000
_cell.length_b   1.000
_cell.length_c   1.000
_cell.angle_alpha   90.00
_cell.angle_beta   90.00
_cell.angle_gamma   90.00
#
_symmetry.space_group_name_H-M   'P 1'
#
loop_
_entity.id
_entity.type
_entity.pdbx_description
1 polymer ?
#
loop_
_entity_poly.entity_id
_entity_poly.type
_entity_poly.pdbx_seq_one_letter_code
_entity_poly.pdbx_strand_id
1 'polypeptide(L)' 'MTETYEEMVTRLRDITRRLEDPDTPLEESVKLYKDGIELIKKCEEYLTQAELRILEIGEE' A
#
# COMPACT_ATOMS: atom_id res chain seq x y z
N MET A 1 1.85 -13.05 -10.86
CA MET A 1 1.04 -11.88 -11.24
C MET A 1 1.47 -10.75 -10.32
N THR A 2 1.97 -9.65 -10.87
CA THR A 2 2.39 -8.49 -10.07
C THR A 2 1.13 -7.72 -9.65
N GLU A 3 1.00 -7.43 -8.36
CA GLU A 3 -0.13 -6.67 -7.79
C GLU A 3 -0.10 -5.22 -8.34
N THR A 4 -1.26 -4.67 -8.74
CA THR A 4 -1.35 -3.30 -9.27
C THR A 4 -1.40 -2.26 -8.16
N TYR A 5 -1.18 -0.98 -8.51
CA TYR A 5 -1.29 0.11 -7.55
C TYR A 5 -2.70 0.21 -6.95
N GLU A 6 -3.73 0.08 -7.77
CA GLU A 6 -5.14 0.11 -7.35
C GLU A 6 -5.48 -1.04 -6.41
N GLU A 7 -4.92 -2.23 -6.64
CA GLU A 7 -5.05 -3.39 -5.75
C GLU A 7 -4.39 -3.11 -4.39
N MET A 8 -3.17 -2.55 -4.38
CA MET A 8 -2.48 -2.17 -3.15
C MET A 8 -3.26 -1.11 -2.35
N VAL A 9 -3.80 -0.09 -3.02
CA VAL A 9 -4.64 0.94 -2.36
C VAL A 9 -5.93 0.33 -1.81
N THR A 10 -6.55 -0.60 -2.54
CA THR A 10 -7.75 -1.31 -2.06
C THR A 10 -7.44 -2.10 -0.79
N ARG A 11 -6.33 -2.83 -0.77
CA ARG A 11 -5.87 -3.57 0.42
C ARG A 11 -5.55 -2.64 1.59
N LEU A 12 -4.93 -1.48 1.35
CA LEU A 12 -4.70 -0.48 2.42
C LEU A 12 -6.02 0.00 3.04
N ARG A 13 -7.04 0.26 2.22
CA ARG A 13 -8.37 0.66 2.73
C ARG A 13 -9.01 -0.44 3.58
N ASP A 14 -8.86 -1.70 3.18
CA ASP A 14 -9.36 -2.83 3.97
C ASP A 14 -8.63 -2.97 5.30
N ILE A 15 -7.30 -2.79 5.30
CA ILE A 15 -6.48 -2.78 6.53
C ILE A 15 -6.95 -1.65 7.46
N THR A 16 -7.10 -0.42 6.96
CA THR A 16 -7.61 0.71 7.75
C THR A 16 -8.99 0.42 8.33
N ARG A 17 -9.91 -0.09 7.50
CA ARG A 17 -11.26 -0.45 7.95
C ARG A 17 -11.23 -1.48 9.09
N ARG A 18 -10.36 -2.49 9.01
CA ARG A 18 -10.21 -3.49 10.09
C ARG A 18 -9.56 -2.91 11.34
N LEU A 19 -8.60 -2.00 11.20
CA LEU A 19 -7.98 -1.32 12.35
C LEU A 19 -8.95 -0.38 13.08
N GLU A 20 -9.92 0.20 12.38
CA GLU A 20 -10.96 1.05 12.95
C GLU A 20 -12.11 0.26 13.59
N ASP A 21 -12.20 -1.05 13.33
CA ASP A 21 -13.21 -1.92 13.89
C ASP A 21 -12.89 -2.23 15.38
N PRO A 22 -13.76 -1.84 16.32
CA PRO A 22 -13.53 -2.06 17.75
C PRO A 22 -13.54 -3.54 18.16
N ASP A 23 -14.09 -4.43 17.32
CA ASP A 23 -14.08 -5.88 17.56
C ASP A 23 -12.78 -6.55 17.11
N THR A 24 -11.85 -5.81 16.47
CA THR A 24 -10.56 -6.34 16.05
C THR A 24 -9.66 -6.63 17.27
N PRO A 25 -9.20 -7.88 17.47
CA PRO A 25 -8.31 -8.22 18.57
C PRO A 25 -6.96 -7.50 18.47
N LEU A 26 -6.39 -7.12 19.62
CA LEU A 26 -5.10 -6.39 19.68
C LEU A 26 -3.98 -7.07 18.87
N GLU A 27 -3.86 -8.39 18.98
CA GLU A 27 -2.84 -9.14 18.24
C GLU A 27 -3.02 -9.01 16.72
N GLU A 28 -4.27 -9.00 16.25
CA GLU A 28 -4.60 -8.80 14.85
C GLU A 28 -4.33 -7.36 14.42
N SER A 29 -4.63 -6.37 15.26
CA SER A 29 -4.32 -4.96 14.98
C SER A 29 -2.82 -4.73 14.80
N VAL A 30 -1.97 -5.41 15.58
CA VAL A 30 -0.51 -5.34 15.42
C VAL A 30 -0.06 -5.93 14.08
N LYS A 31 -0.64 -7.06 13.66
CA LYS A 31 -0.36 -7.68 12.35
C LYS A 31 -0.81 -6.77 11.20
N LEU A 32 -2.05 -6.30 11.25
CA LEU A 32 -2.63 -5.38 10.26
C LEU A 32 -1.81 -4.10 10.12
N TYR A 33 -1.34 -3.53 11.23
CA TYR A 33 -0.48 -2.35 11.20
C TYR A 33 0.85 -2.64 10.48
N LYS A 34 1.50 -3.76 10.80
CA LYS A 34 2.75 -4.16 10.13
C LYS A 34 2.53 -4.37 8.63
N ASP A 35 1.48 -5.09 8.26
CA ASP A 35 1.12 -5.35 6.87
C ASP A 35 0.83 -4.04 6.13
N GLY A 36 0.15 -3.10 6.78
CA GLY A 36 -0.10 -1.75 6.25
C GLY A 36 1.19 -0.99 5.96
N ILE A 37 2.17 -1.01 6.87
CA ILE A 37 3.48 -0.37 6.66
C ILE A 37 4.23 -1.00 5.49
N GLU A 38 4.25 -2.33 5.39
CA GLU A 38 4.90 -3.02 4.27
C GLU A 38 4.23 -2.69 2.93
N LEU A 39 2.91 -2.57 2.92
CA LEU A 39 2.14 -2.23 1.73
C LEU A 39 2.33 -0.78 1.31
N ILE A 40 2.42 0.17 2.25
CA ILE A 40 2.75 1.57 1.97
C ILE A 40 4.11 1.67 1.27
N LYS A 41 5.13 0.95 1.75
CA LYS A 41 6.46 0.95 1.12
C LYS A 41 6.42 0.48 -0.34
N LYS A 42 5.59 -0.52 -0.65
CA LYS A 42 5.40 -0.99 -2.03
C LYS A 42 4.70 0.05 -2.89
N CYS A 43 3.70 0.74 -2.35
CA CYS A 43 3.05 1.86 -3.05
C CYS A 43 4.03 2.98 -3.37
N GLU A 44 4.88 3.36 -2.41
CA GLU A 44 5.92 4.38 -2.60
C GLU A 44 6.90 3.95 -3.69
N GLU A 45 7.40 2.72 -3.65
CA GLU A 45 8.31 2.18 -4.67
C GLU A 45 7.65 2.18 -6.07
N TYR A 46 6.40 1.76 -6.17
CA TYR A 46 5.66 1.79 -7.43
C TYR A 46 5.55 3.21 -8.00
N LEU A 47 5.21 4.19 -7.15
CA LEU A 47 5.09 5.59 -7.56
C LEU A 47 6.44 6.18 -7.98
N THR A 48 7.53 5.87 -7.26
CA THR A 48 8.87 6.29 -7.64
C THR A 48 9.26 5.72 -9.01
N GLN A 49 8.98 4.45 -9.28
CA GLN A 49 9.25 3.87 -10.61
C GLN A 49 8.40 4.52 -11.72
N ALA A 50 7.13 4.83 -11.43
CA ALA A 50 6.27 5.54 -12.36
C ALA A 50 6.77 6.95 -12.66
N GLU A 51 7.20 7.69 -11.64
CA GLU A 51 7.78 9.04 -11.77
C GLU A 51 9.07 9.01 -12.61
N LEU A 52 9.99 8.09 -12.33
CA LEU A 52 11.22 7.91 -13.12
C LEU A 52 10.90 7.70 -14.60
N ARG A 53 9.93 6.83 -14.90
CA ARG A 53 9.54 6.56 -16.28
C ARG A 53 8.92 7.77 -16.98
N ILE A 54 8.19 8.62 -16.24
CA ILE A 54 7.65 9.88 -16.79
C ILE A 54 8.79 10.85 -17.09
N LEU A 55 9.78 10.97 -16.19
CA LEU A 55 10.94 11.82 -16.39
C LEU A 55 11.75 11.39 -17.62
N GLU A 56 12.01 10.09 -17.78
CA GLU A 56 12.73 9.55 -18.95
C GLU A 56 12.04 9.89 -20.28
N ILE A 57 10.70 9.85 -20.33
CA ILE A 57 9.93 10.21 -21.53
C ILE A 57 9.92 11.73 -21.76
N GLY A 58 9.95 12.53 -20.69
CA GLY A 58 9.90 13.99 -20.76
C GLY A 58 11.22 14.67 -21.15
N GLU A 59 12.34 13.94 -21.13
CA GLU A 59 13.66 14.42 -21.55
C GLU A 59 13.98 14.15 -23.04
N GLU A 60 13.05 13.56 -23.80
CA GLU A 60 13.08 13.48 -25.28
C GLU A 60 12.37 14.68 -25.96
#